data_AF-A0A497XWE2-F1
#
_entry.id   AF-A0A497XWE2-F1
#
_cell.length_a   1.000
_cell.length_b   1.000
_cell.length_c   1.000
_cell.angle_alpha   90.00
_cell.angle_beta   90.00
_cell.angle_gamma   90.00
#
_symmetry.space_group_name_H-M   'P 1'
#
loop_
_entity.id
_entity.type
_entity.pdbx_description
1 polymer ?
#
loop_
_entity_poly.entity_id
_entity_poly.type
_entity_poly.pdbx_seq_one_letter_code
_entity_poly.pdbx_strand_id
1 'polypeptide(L)'
;MKKTTIFKLTLLTFLTLSVMSVALLFAIPKAILLDRFLSGHGVYIFPNRVEEGFLSVYLENLKVFYRNQPLGSFAKTRLSFEPVGLSLSAVCGSGKISALLGFRRLRAEFNSADCLKGIGLVSGNLELEGNKLKGTLSVRRFVAKGFKIDAMNLYFKGKSFDGDIEYMGIKLNGGGMLKLNLQNLLASELSGEFKGSLGSLLIRGRLNNITAELK
;
A
#
# COMPACT_ATOMS: atom_id res chain seq x y z
N MET A 1 -21.11 41.46 -41.01
CA MET A 1 -21.03 39.99 -41.20
C MET A 1 -19.65 39.35 -40.98
N LYS A 2 -18.52 40.08 -40.85
CA LYS A 2 -17.18 39.48 -40.66
C LYS A 2 -16.86 38.98 -39.22
N LYS A 3 -17.48 39.54 -38.18
CA LYS A 3 -17.17 39.21 -36.77
C LYS A 3 -17.60 37.79 -36.36
N THR A 4 -18.70 37.28 -36.90
CA THR A 4 -19.23 35.93 -36.59
C THR A 4 -18.35 34.82 -37.16
N THR A 5 -17.71 35.04 -38.30
CA THR A 5 -16.81 34.06 -38.93
C THR A 5 -15.50 33.93 -38.15
N ILE A 6 -14.96 35.06 -37.67
CA ILE A 6 -13.73 35.08 -36.86
C ILE A 6 -13.99 34.37 -35.53
N PHE A 7 -15.09 34.69 -34.83
CA PHE A 7 -15.42 34.06 -33.54
C PHE A 7 -15.62 32.53 -33.64
N LYS A 8 -16.28 32.06 -34.71
CA LYS A 8 -16.41 30.61 -34.98
C LYS A 8 -15.05 29.95 -35.24
N LEU A 9 -14.16 30.62 -35.95
CA LEU A 9 -12.81 30.13 -36.22
C LEU A 9 -11.99 30.04 -34.93
N THR A 10 -12.03 31.08 -34.07
CA THR A 10 -11.32 31.08 -32.79
C THR A 10 -11.81 29.99 -31.85
N LEU A 11 -13.13 29.80 -31.78
CA LEU A 11 -13.75 28.73 -30.99
C LEU A 11 -13.34 27.35 -31.48
N LEU A 12 -13.32 27.13 -32.80
CA LEU A 12 -12.90 25.87 -33.41
C LEU A 12 -11.41 25.60 -33.15
N THR A 13 -10.54 26.60 -33.27
CA THR A 13 -9.12 26.44 -32.93
C THR A 13 -8.90 26.16 -31.45
N PHE A 14 -9.66 26.79 -30.55
CA PHE A 14 -9.55 26.53 -29.11
C PHE A 14 -10.02 25.10 -28.76
N LEU A 15 -11.12 24.65 -29.38
CA LEU A 15 -11.66 23.31 -29.18
C LEU A 15 -10.74 22.22 -29.73
N THR A 16 -10.11 22.46 -30.88
CA THR A 16 -9.12 21.53 -31.44
C THR A 16 -7.84 21.49 -30.60
N LEU A 17 -7.37 22.65 -30.11
CA LEU A 17 -6.22 22.69 -29.19
C LEU A 17 -6.51 21.94 -27.89
N SER A 18 -7.71 22.10 -27.32
CA SER A 18 -8.09 21.42 -26.08
C SER A 18 -8.20 19.91 -26.29
N VAL A 19 -8.80 19.45 -27.39
CA VAL A 19 -8.86 18.03 -27.76
C VAL A 19 -7.46 17.46 -27.99
N MET A 20 -6.57 18.17 -28.71
CA MET A 20 -5.18 17.73 -28.88
C MET A 20 -4.41 17.68 -27.57
N SER A 21 -4.59 18.66 -26.69
CA SER A 21 -3.93 18.70 -25.39
C SER A 21 -4.37 17.53 -24.50
N VAL A 22 -5.67 17.22 -24.52
CA VAL A 22 -6.24 16.06 -23.83
C VAL A 22 -5.72 14.76 -24.45
N ALA A 23 -5.63 14.66 -25.78
CA ALA A 23 -5.07 13.49 -26.47
C ALA A 23 -3.58 13.27 -26.14
N LEU A 24 -2.79 14.34 -26.03
CA LEU A 24 -1.39 14.30 -25.61
C LEU A 24 -1.21 13.76 -24.19
N LEU A 25 -2.12 14.08 -23.26
CA LEU A 25 -2.10 13.52 -21.90
C LEU A 25 -2.35 12.00 -21.90
N PHE A 26 -3.09 11.47 -22.89
CA PHE A 26 -3.30 10.04 -23.05
C PHE A 26 -2.15 9.32 -23.75
N ALA A 27 -1.31 10.03 -24.50
CA ALA A 27 -0.14 9.48 -25.17
C ALA A 27 1.04 9.20 -24.20
N ILE A 28 1.01 9.75 -22.98
CA ILE A 28 2.04 9.50 -21.97
C ILE A 28 1.83 8.10 -21.36
N PRO A 29 2.80 7.18 -21.48
CA PRO A 29 2.68 5.85 -20.91
C PRO A 29 2.54 5.94 -19.38
N LYS A 30 1.40 5.48 -18.88
CA LYS A 30 1.03 5.57 -17.45
C LYS A 30 1.97 4.73 -16.59
N ALA A 31 2.47 3.62 -17.12
CA ALA A 31 3.43 2.76 -16.46
C ALA A 31 4.78 3.48 -16.23
N ILE A 32 5.23 4.33 -17.15
CA ILE A 32 6.45 5.12 -16.98
C ILE A 32 6.27 6.18 -15.87
N LEU A 33 5.10 6.84 -15.83
CA LEU A 33 4.79 7.78 -14.76
C LEU A 33 4.76 7.09 -13.39
N LEU A 34 4.14 5.91 -13.32
CA LEU A 34 4.10 5.09 -12.11
C LEU A 34 5.51 4.70 -11.66
N ASP A 35 6.33 4.17 -12.56
CA ASP A 35 7.70 3.75 -12.25
C ASP A 35 8.56 4.93 -11.78
N ARG A 36 8.48 6.09 -12.45
CA ARG A 36 9.20 7.30 -12.03
C ARG A 36 8.76 7.80 -10.66
N PHE A 37 7.46 7.79 -10.39
CA PHE A 37 6.91 8.18 -9.09
C PHE A 37 7.38 7.25 -7.96
N LEU A 38 7.33 5.93 -8.18
CA LEU A 38 7.76 4.93 -7.21
C LEU A 38 9.28 4.95 -7.00
N SER A 39 10.06 5.06 -8.08
CA SER A 39 11.52 5.12 -8.04
C SER A 39 12.01 6.35 -7.28
N GLY A 40 11.31 7.49 -7.37
CA GLY A 40 11.58 8.67 -6.55
C GLY A 40 11.46 8.43 -5.04
N HIS A 41 10.74 7.38 -4.63
CA HIS A 41 10.59 6.96 -3.23
C HIS A 41 11.39 5.69 -2.90
N GLY A 42 12.28 5.25 -3.80
CA GLY A 42 13.12 4.06 -3.65
C GLY A 42 12.37 2.74 -3.78
N VAL A 43 11.18 2.75 -4.37
CA VAL A 43 10.41 1.54 -4.74
C VAL A 43 10.61 1.29 -6.23
N TYR A 44 11.13 0.12 -6.58
CA TYR A 44 11.38 -0.28 -7.97
C TYR A 44 10.45 -1.42 -8.36
N ILE A 45 9.87 -1.31 -9.55
CA ILE A 45 8.93 -2.29 -10.08
C ILE A 45 9.44 -2.91 -11.38
N PHE A 46 9.37 -4.24 -11.47
CA PHE A 46 9.79 -4.98 -12.66
C PHE A 46 8.66 -5.93 -13.09
N PRO A 47 7.72 -5.45 -13.93
CA PRO A 47 6.71 -6.28 -14.56
C PRO A 47 7.27 -7.03 -15.77
N ASN A 48 6.79 -8.25 -16.05
CA ASN A 48 7.13 -8.95 -17.29
C ASN A 48 6.29 -8.46 -18.48
N ARG A 49 5.05 -8.06 -18.22
CA ARG A 49 4.12 -7.52 -19.22
C ARG A 49 3.34 -6.36 -18.62
N VAL A 50 3.13 -5.34 -19.44
CA VAL A 50 2.37 -4.14 -19.10
C VAL A 50 1.24 -4.00 -20.12
N GLU A 51 0.02 -3.87 -19.65
CA GLU A 51 -1.13 -3.52 -20.48
C GLU A 51 -1.76 -2.23 -19.95
N GLU A 52 -1.87 -1.23 -20.81
CA GLU A 52 -2.45 0.06 -20.45
C GLU A 52 -3.87 0.16 -20.98
N GLY A 53 -4.83 0.34 -20.08
CA GLY A 53 -6.19 0.76 -20.41
C GLY A 53 -6.35 2.28 -20.28
N PHE A 54 -7.53 2.78 -20.65
CA PHE A 54 -7.83 4.22 -20.63
C PHE A 54 -7.55 4.89 -19.26
N LEU A 55 -7.98 4.25 -18.17
CA LEU A 55 -7.79 4.70 -16.79
C LEU A 55 -7.13 3.62 -15.91
N SER A 56 -6.49 2.62 -16.51
CA SER A 56 -5.94 1.50 -15.74
C SER A 56 -4.61 1.04 -16.31
N VAL A 57 -3.79 0.45 -15.45
CA VAL A 57 -2.53 -0.20 -15.81
C VAL A 57 -2.56 -1.59 -15.19
N TYR A 58 -2.34 -2.60 -16.03
CA TYR A 58 -2.22 -3.99 -15.64
C TYR A 58 -0.76 -4.41 -15.78
N LEU A 59 -0.24 -5.03 -14.73
CA LEU A 59 1.14 -5.48 -14.61
C LEU A 59 1.11 -6.98 -14.32
N GLU A 60 1.69 -7.79 -15.20
CA GLU A 60 1.80 -9.23 -14.99
C GLU A 60 3.18 -9.61 -14.45
N ASN A 61 3.21 -10.59 -13.54
CA ASN A 61 4.41 -11.10 -12.88
C ASN A 61 5.30 -9.98 -12.32
N LEU A 62 4.67 -9.05 -11.59
CA LEU A 62 5.30 -7.88 -11.01
C LEU A 62 6.23 -8.27 -9.85
N LYS A 63 7.52 -7.96 -9.97
CA LYS A 63 8.47 -8.01 -8.84
C LYS A 63 8.66 -6.60 -8.26
N VAL A 64 8.61 -6.49 -6.94
CA VAL A 64 8.75 -5.20 -6.23
C VAL A 64 9.97 -5.24 -5.33
N PHE A 65 10.76 -4.18 -5.39
CA PHE A 65 11.94 -3.98 -4.55
C PHE A 65 11.84 -2.65 -3.82
N TYR A 66 12.33 -2.58 -2.59
CA TYR A 66 12.52 -1.34 -1.85
C TYR A 66 13.97 -1.21 -1.46
N ARG A 67 14.63 -0.12 -1.90
CA ARG A 67 16.06 0.13 -1.65
C ARG A 67 16.93 -1.10 -1.94
N ASN A 68 16.72 -1.71 -3.11
CA ASN A 68 17.40 -2.93 -3.59
C ASN A 68 17.11 -4.22 -2.81
N GLN A 69 16.19 -4.22 -1.85
CA GLN A 69 15.73 -5.43 -1.17
C GLN A 69 14.42 -5.92 -1.80
N PRO A 70 14.31 -7.20 -2.18
CA PRO A 70 13.06 -7.75 -2.70
C PRO A 70 11.97 -7.68 -1.64
N LEU A 71 10.88 -6.99 -1.94
CA LEU A 71 9.69 -6.90 -1.09
C LEU A 71 8.67 -7.98 -1.38
N GLY A 72 8.52 -8.38 -2.64
CA GLY A 72 7.51 -9.38 -3.01
C GLY A 72 7.32 -9.54 -4.51
N SER A 73 6.50 -10.53 -4.86
CA SER A 73 6.14 -10.83 -6.25
C SER A 73 4.65 -11.08 -6.38
N PHE A 74 4.03 -10.48 -7.39
CA PHE A 74 2.60 -10.52 -7.63
C PHE A 74 2.33 -11.09 -9.02
N ALA A 75 1.41 -12.04 -9.13
CA ALA A 75 1.08 -12.65 -10.41
C ALA A 75 0.37 -11.66 -11.33
N LYS A 76 -0.58 -10.89 -10.78
CA LYS A 76 -1.31 -9.85 -11.50
C LYS A 76 -1.53 -8.65 -10.60
N THR A 77 -1.19 -7.47 -11.08
CA THR A 77 -1.47 -6.21 -10.39
C THR A 77 -2.23 -5.28 -11.33
N ARG A 78 -3.34 -4.73 -10.86
CA ARG A 78 -4.14 -3.75 -11.58
C ARG A 78 -4.22 -2.48 -10.75
N LEU A 79 -3.76 -1.38 -11.31
CA LEU A 79 -3.97 -0.03 -10.82
C LEU A 79 -5.07 0.60 -11.68
N SER A 80 -6.14 1.11 -11.09
CA SER A 80 -7.22 1.78 -11.84
C SER A 80 -7.61 3.10 -11.19
N PHE A 81 -7.87 4.10 -12.01
CA PHE A 81 -8.55 5.31 -11.59
C PHE A 81 -10.06 5.09 -11.77
N GLU A 82 -10.77 5.06 -10.65
CA GLU A 82 -12.22 4.92 -10.58
C GLU A 82 -12.84 6.26 -10.15
N PRO A 83 -14.14 6.50 -10.40
CA PRO A 83 -14.81 7.75 -9.99
C PRO A 83 -14.70 8.05 -8.49
N VAL A 84 -14.57 7.00 -7.67
CA VAL A 84 -14.49 7.08 -6.21
C VAL A 84 -13.05 7.16 -5.67
N GLY A 85 -12.03 7.07 -6.55
CA GLY A 85 -10.63 7.13 -6.13
C GLY A 85 -9.70 6.25 -6.96
N LEU A 86 -8.48 6.05 -6.46
CA LEU A 86 -7.50 5.15 -7.06
C LEU A 86 -7.59 3.77 -6.41
N SER A 87 -7.84 2.75 -7.21
CA SER A 87 -7.85 1.36 -6.77
C SER A 87 -6.57 0.64 -7.18
N LEU A 88 -6.07 -0.19 -6.28
CA LEU A 88 -4.98 -1.13 -6.50
C LEU A 88 -5.51 -2.52 -6.15
N SER A 89 -5.29 -3.49 -7.03
CA SER A 89 -5.50 -4.89 -6.70
C SER A 89 -4.31 -5.69 -7.15
N ALA A 90 -3.80 -6.55 -6.29
CA ALA A 90 -2.67 -7.43 -6.58
C ALA A 90 -3.04 -8.84 -6.15
N VAL A 91 -2.87 -9.80 -7.05
CA VAL A 91 -3.11 -11.22 -6.82
C VAL A 91 -1.77 -11.91 -6.63
N CYS A 92 -1.68 -12.77 -5.63
CA CYS A 92 -0.49 -13.55 -5.38
C CYS A 92 -0.80 -14.90 -4.75
N GLY A 93 -0.15 -15.97 -5.23
CA GLY A 93 -0.35 -17.32 -4.71
C GLY A 93 -1.83 -17.67 -4.59
N SER A 94 -2.27 -17.97 -3.36
CA SER A 94 -3.68 -18.27 -3.01
C SER A 94 -4.53 -17.05 -2.64
N GLY A 95 -3.96 -15.85 -2.62
CA GLY A 95 -4.55 -14.66 -2.01
C GLY A 95 -4.62 -13.42 -2.89
N LYS A 96 -5.12 -12.34 -2.29
CA LYS A 96 -5.30 -11.03 -2.93
C LYS A 96 -5.04 -9.90 -1.94
N ILE A 97 -4.39 -8.85 -2.41
CA ILE A 97 -4.29 -7.55 -1.76
C ILE A 97 -5.13 -6.57 -2.57
N SER A 98 -5.99 -5.81 -1.91
CA SER A 98 -6.75 -4.72 -2.54
C SER A 98 -6.55 -3.46 -1.72
N ALA A 99 -6.36 -2.32 -2.37
CA ALA A 99 -6.35 -1.03 -1.72
C ALA A 99 -7.19 -0.03 -2.52
N LEU A 100 -7.91 0.83 -1.82
CA LEU A 100 -8.71 1.91 -2.40
C LEU A 100 -8.34 3.21 -1.69
N LEU A 101 -7.78 4.15 -2.46
CA LEU A 101 -7.51 5.50 -2.03
C LEU A 101 -8.65 6.41 -2.51
N GLY A 102 -9.60 6.66 -1.62
CA GLY A 102 -10.68 7.62 -1.82
C GLY A 102 -10.37 9.00 -1.23
N PHE A 103 -11.36 9.89 -1.23
CA PHE A 103 -11.20 11.24 -0.66
C PHE A 103 -10.94 11.17 0.86
N ARG A 104 -9.70 11.46 1.28
CA ARG A 104 -9.21 11.43 2.68
C ARG A 104 -9.28 10.07 3.39
N ARG A 105 -9.55 8.99 2.66
CA ARG A 105 -9.68 7.63 3.18
C ARG A 105 -8.84 6.66 2.36
N LEU A 106 -8.03 5.86 3.02
CA LEU A 106 -7.32 4.74 2.42
C LEU A 106 -7.83 3.45 3.06
N ARG A 107 -8.35 2.54 2.25
CA ARG A 107 -8.73 1.19 2.69
C ARG A 107 -7.77 0.20 2.08
N ALA A 108 -7.31 -0.76 2.87
CA ALA A 108 -6.53 -1.90 2.42
C ALA A 108 -7.15 -3.19 2.95
N GLU A 109 -7.29 -4.18 2.08
CA GLU A 109 -7.83 -5.49 2.38
C GLU A 109 -6.83 -6.54 1.94
N PHE A 110 -6.53 -7.45 2.84
CA PHE A 110 -5.62 -8.57 2.65
C PHE A 110 -6.44 -9.85 2.82
N ASN A 111 -6.51 -10.65 1.77
CA ASN A 111 -7.13 -11.95 1.81
C ASN A 111 -6.06 -13.01 1.57
N SER A 112 -5.51 -13.55 2.66
CA SER A 112 -4.55 -14.66 2.65
C SER A 112 -3.36 -14.44 1.71
N ALA A 113 -2.81 -13.21 1.69
CA ALA A 113 -1.72 -12.83 0.81
C ALA A 113 -0.38 -13.36 1.36
N ASP A 114 0.36 -14.10 0.54
CA ASP A 114 1.62 -14.77 0.89
C ASP A 114 2.81 -14.31 0.02
N CYS A 115 2.64 -13.20 -0.71
CA CYS A 115 3.61 -12.67 -1.66
C CYS A 115 4.71 -11.79 -1.09
N LEU A 116 4.63 -11.42 0.19
CA LEU A 116 5.55 -10.46 0.79
C LEU A 116 6.77 -11.19 1.35
N LYS A 117 7.98 -10.80 0.94
CA LYS A 117 9.20 -11.46 1.42
C LYS A 117 9.40 -11.17 2.90
N GLY A 118 9.67 -12.22 3.69
CA GLY A 118 9.86 -12.10 5.15
C GLY A 118 8.55 -12.02 5.94
N ILE A 119 7.41 -12.08 5.26
CA ILE A 119 6.09 -12.14 5.87
C ILE A 119 5.37 -13.33 5.24
N GLY A 120 4.86 -14.26 6.04
CA GLY A 120 4.05 -15.35 5.49
C GLY A 120 2.67 -14.86 5.06
N LEU A 121 1.64 -15.44 5.64
CA LEU A 121 0.26 -15.13 5.29
C LEU A 121 -0.20 -13.86 6.00
N VAL A 122 -0.75 -12.91 5.23
CA VAL A 122 -1.37 -11.67 5.73
C VAL A 122 -2.86 -11.67 5.40
N SER A 123 -3.68 -11.43 6.42
CA SER A 123 -5.13 -11.29 6.28
C SER A 123 -5.64 -10.15 7.14
N GLY A 124 -6.74 -9.52 6.72
CA GLY A 124 -7.41 -8.49 7.49
C GLY A 124 -7.79 -7.28 6.65
N ASN A 125 -8.30 -6.26 7.32
CA ASN A 125 -8.75 -5.03 6.70
C ASN A 125 -8.26 -3.85 7.52
N LEU A 126 -7.63 -2.89 6.85
CA LEU A 126 -7.15 -1.66 7.45
C LEU A 126 -7.81 -0.46 6.78
N GLU A 127 -8.15 0.52 7.58
CA GLU A 127 -8.77 1.74 7.13
C GLU A 127 -8.14 2.94 7.82
N LEU A 128 -7.55 3.80 7.01
CA LEU A 128 -6.97 5.06 7.43
C LEU A 128 -7.92 6.19 7.03
N GLU A 129 -8.43 6.91 8.02
CA GLU A 129 -9.26 8.10 7.83
C GLU A 129 -8.69 9.24 8.67
N GLY A 130 -8.18 10.29 8.01
CA GLY A 130 -7.39 11.33 8.67
C GLY A 130 -6.17 10.74 9.39
N ASN A 131 -6.06 10.95 10.70
CA ASN A 131 -4.96 10.46 11.55
C ASN A 131 -5.38 9.28 12.45
N LYS A 132 -6.29 8.43 11.96
CA LYS A 132 -6.84 7.28 12.69
C LYS A 132 -6.76 6.04 11.81
N LEU A 133 -6.14 4.98 12.32
CA LEU A 133 -6.12 3.66 11.69
C LEU A 133 -7.12 2.74 12.40
N LYS A 134 -7.98 2.07 11.64
CA LYS A 134 -8.98 1.12 12.17
C LYS A 134 -8.91 -0.20 11.42
N GLY A 135 -9.33 -1.25 12.10
CA GLY A 135 -9.52 -2.57 11.51
C GLY A 135 -8.58 -3.62 12.10
N THR A 136 -8.40 -4.72 11.39
CA THR A 136 -7.66 -5.90 11.87
C THR A 136 -6.53 -6.26 10.93
N LEU A 137 -5.45 -6.78 11.50
CA LEU A 137 -4.33 -7.31 10.74
C LEU A 137 -3.83 -8.59 11.41
N SER A 138 -3.91 -9.69 10.69
CA SER A 138 -3.36 -10.99 11.05
C SER A 138 -2.18 -11.30 10.17
N VAL A 139 -1.03 -11.55 10.78
CA VAL A 139 0.22 -11.89 10.11
C VAL A 139 0.73 -13.22 10.66
N ARG A 140 1.13 -14.13 9.77
CA ARG A 140 1.77 -15.40 10.15
C ARG A 140 3.19 -15.47 9.61
N ARG A 141 4.09 -16.11 10.35
CA ARG A 141 5.51 -16.32 9.97
C ARG A 141 6.21 -15.02 9.60
N PHE A 142 6.15 -14.04 10.50
CA PHE A 142 6.83 -12.76 10.32
C PHE A 142 8.29 -12.87 10.77
N VAL A 143 9.21 -12.42 9.92
CA VAL A 143 10.65 -12.40 10.22
C VAL A 143 11.13 -10.97 10.15
N ALA A 144 11.51 -10.40 11.30
CA ALA A 144 12.18 -9.10 11.40
C ALA A 144 13.53 -9.29 12.08
N LYS A 145 14.56 -8.55 11.66
CA LYS A 145 15.95 -8.56 12.16
C LYS A 145 16.14 -9.23 13.54
N GLY A 146 16.38 -10.55 13.55
CA GLY A 146 16.69 -11.35 14.75
C GLY A 146 15.50 -12.00 15.47
N PHE A 147 14.26 -11.71 15.08
CA PHE A 147 13.03 -12.24 15.68
C PHE A 147 12.13 -12.90 14.63
N LYS A 148 11.68 -14.11 14.96
CA LYS A 148 10.68 -14.85 14.20
C LYS A 148 9.41 -14.91 15.03
N ILE A 149 8.38 -14.21 14.57
CA ILE A 149 7.05 -14.21 15.17
C ILE A 149 6.19 -15.22 14.40
N ASP A 150 5.59 -16.17 15.12
CA ASP A 150 4.82 -17.26 14.53
C ASP A 150 3.46 -16.73 14.03
N ALA A 151 2.79 -15.95 14.87
CA ALA A 151 1.55 -15.25 14.52
C ALA A 151 1.44 -13.92 15.26
N MET A 152 0.75 -12.96 14.65
CA MET A 152 0.43 -11.67 15.22
C MET A 152 -0.96 -11.27 14.77
N ASN A 153 -1.85 -10.96 15.70
CA ASN A 153 -3.18 -10.44 15.41
C ASN A 153 -3.31 -9.07 16.09
N LEU A 154 -3.51 -8.03 15.29
CA LEU A 154 -3.63 -6.65 15.75
C LEU A 154 -5.02 -6.11 15.44
N TYR A 155 -5.58 -5.36 16.38
CA TYR A 155 -6.87 -4.69 16.32
C TYR A 155 -6.65 -3.19 16.52
N PHE A 156 -6.70 -2.43 15.43
CA PHE A 156 -6.47 -0.98 15.44
C PHE A 156 -7.74 -0.22 15.78
N LYS A 157 -7.64 0.72 16.74
CA LYS A 157 -8.74 1.54 17.28
C LYS A 157 -8.41 3.03 17.25
N GLY A 158 -7.88 3.51 16.13
CA GLY A 158 -7.50 4.90 15.91
C GLY A 158 -6.01 5.14 16.09
N LYS A 159 -5.61 5.65 17.26
CA LYS A 159 -4.19 5.88 17.62
C LYS A 159 -3.62 4.80 18.54
N SER A 160 -4.41 3.81 18.88
CA SER A 160 -4.02 2.65 19.67
C SER A 160 -4.35 1.36 18.93
N PHE A 161 -3.72 0.29 19.38
CA PHE A 161 -4.03 -1.06 18.94
C PHE A 161 -3.94 -2.02 20.12
N ASP A 162 -4.75 -3.07 20.08
CA ASP A 162 -4.63 -4.22 20.97
C ASP A 162 -4.29 -5.45 20.12
N GLY A 163 -3.81 -6.52 20.73
CA GLY A 163 -3.54 -7.73 19.98
C GLY A 163 -2.91 -8.85 20.78
N ASP A 164 -2.67 -9.93 20.05
CA ASP A 164 -1.96 -11.10 20.51
C ASP A 164 -0.81 -11.43 19.58
N ILE A 165 0.29 -11.89 20.15
CA ILE A 165 1.50 -12.33 19.47
C ILE A 165 1.83 -13.74 19.94
N GLU A 166 2.06 -14.62 18.99
CA GLU A 166 2.61 -15.95 19.23
C GLU A 166 4.10 -15.94 18.89
N TYR A 167 4.92 -16.19 19.90
CA TYR A 167 6.37 -16.25 19.79
C TYR A 167 6.88 -17.53 20.43
N MET A 168 7.54 -18.39 19.64
CA MET A 168 8.04 -19.69 20.10
C MET A 168 6.94 -20.56 20.72
N GLY A 169 5.73 -20.52 20.14
CA GLY A 169 4.55 -21.25 20.63
C GLY A 169 3.89 -20.67 21.89
N ILE A 170 4.33 -19.49 22.36
CA ILE A 170 3.78 -18.83 23.54
C ILE A 170 3.00 -17.59 23.15
N LYS A 171 1.78 -17.48 23.67
CA LYS A 171 0.89 -16.34 23.44
C LYS A 171 1.20 -15.21 24.41
N LEU A 172 1.43 -14.04 23.85
CA LEU A 172 1.62 -12.77 24.54
C LEU A 172 0.46 -11.84 24.16
N ASN A 173 -0.21 -11.27 25.13
CA ASN A 173 -1.34 -10.36 24.90
C ASN A 173 -0.94 -8.94 25.30
N GLY A 174 -1.42 -7.95 24.57
CA GLY A 174 -1.13 -6.57 24.92
C GLY A 174 -1.61 -5.59 23.87
N GLY A 175 -0.92 -4.47 23.79
CA GLY A 175 -1.33 -3.36 22.96
C GLY A 175 -0.35 -2.22 23.01
N GLY A 176 -0.70 -1.15 22.30
CA GLY A 176 0.21 -0.04 22.13
C GLY A 176 -0.42 1.16 21.43
N MET A 177 0.46 2.08 21.06
CA MET A 177 0.14 3.33 20.39
C MET A 177 0.80 3.41 19.02
N LEU A 178 0.11 4.10 18.12
CA LEU A 178 0.53 4.40 16.77
C LEU A 178 0.52 5.92 16.56
N LYS A 179 1.65 6.45 16.07
CA LYS A 179 1.80 7.84 15.67
C LYS A 179 2.04 7.87 14.16
N LEU A 180 0.97 8.14 13.41
CA LEU A 180 1.01 8.16 11.96
C LEU A 180 1.64 9.45 11.44
N ASN A 181 2.48 9.31 10.42
CA ASN A 181 2.96 10.40 9.60
C ASN A 181 2.27 10.30 8.23
N LEU A 182 1.31 11.20 7.97
CA LEU A 182 0.50 11.17 6.74
C LEU A 182 1.28 11.59 5.48
N GLN A 183 2.39 12.31 5.64
CA GLN A 183 3.26 12.65 4.51
C GLN A 183 4.16 11.48 4.12
N ASN A 184 4.53 10.64 5.09
CA ASN A 184 5.34 9.45 4.87
C ASN A 184 4.95 8.34 5.84
N LEU A 185 4.08 7.43 5.38
CA LEU A 185 3.56 6.35 6.22
C LEU A 185 4.68 5.44 6.75
N LEU A 186 5.77 5.24 6.01
CA LEU A 186 6.91 4.44 6.44
C LEU A 186 7.69 5.06 7.61
N ALA A 187 7.56 6.38 7.80
CA ALA A 187 8.12 7.10 8.94
C ALA A 187 7.19 7.13 10.17
N SER A 188 6.01 6.50 10.09
CA SER A 188 5.10 6.36 11.23
C SER A 188 5.74 5.53 12.34
N GLU A 189 5.44 5.89 13.59
CA GLU A 189 6.00 5.25 14.78
C GLU A 189 4.97 4.33 15.44
N LEU A 190 5.43 3.18 15.91
CA LEU A 190 4.64 2.21 16.66
C LEU A 190 5.39 1.90 17.96
N SER A 191 4.64 1.76 19.05
CA SER A 191 5.16 1.31 20.35
C SER A 191 4.10 0.48 21.05
N GLY A 192 4.42 -0.75 21.43
CA GLY A 192 3.52 -1.64 22.17
C GLY A 192 4.26 -2.59 23.09
N GLU A 193 3.55 -3.08 24.09
CA GLU A 193 4.02 -4.08 25.04
C GLU A 193 3.04 -5.26 25.05
N PHE A 194 3.58 -6.47 24.94
CA PHE A 194 2.82 -7.72 24.97
C PHE A 194 3.37 -8.60 26.08
N LYS A 195 2.50 -9.06 26.99
CA LYS A 195 2.89 -9.81 28.19
C LYS A 195 2.38 -11.24 28.12
N GLY A 196 3.17 -12.17 28.65
CA GLY A 196 2.77 -13.55 28.84
C GLY A 196 3.70 -14.29 29.79
N SER A 197 3.71 -15.61 29.73
CA SER A 197 4.43 -16.45 30.68
C SER A 197 5.97 -16.32 30.61
N LEU A 198 6.52 -15.88 29.47
CA LEU A 198 7.97 -15.70 29.26
C LEU A 198 8.51 -14.32 29.64
N GLY A 199 7.65 -13.38 30.05
CA GLY A 199 8.02 -11.98 30.26
C GLY A 199 7.24 -11.02 29.36
N SER A 200 7.83 -9.88 29.04
CA SER A 200 7.21 -8.87 28.18
C SER A 200 8.00 -8.62 26.90
N LEU A 201 7.30 -8.69 25.77
CA LEU A 201 7.84 -8.34 24.46
C LEU A 201 7.48 -6.89 24.16
N LEU A 202 8.50 -6.06 24.01
CA LEU A 202 8.37 -4.66 23.61
C LEU A 202 8.63 -4.54 22.12
N ILE A 203 7.67 -3.98 21.39
CA ILE A 203 7.80 -3.68 19.96
C ILE A 203 7.75 -2.18 19.79
N ARG A 204 8.84 -1.59 19.28
CA ARG A 204 8.94 -0.15 19.09
C ARG A 204 9.76 0.23 17.86
N GLY A 205 9.49 1.42 17.33
CA GLY A 205 10.28 2.01 16.25
C GLY A 205 9.42 2.59 15.15
N ARG A 206 10.04 2.82 13.99
CA ARG A 206 9.33 3.27 12.78
C ARG A 206 8.90 2.07 11.95
N LEU A 207 7.85 2.19 11.15
CA LEU A 207 7.37 1.07 10.31
C LEU A 207 8.45 0.53 9.35
N ASN A 208 9.39 1.36 8.91
CA ASN A 208 10.52 0.93 8.10
C ASN A 208 11.70 0.34 8.88
N ASN A 209 11.70 0.42 10.21
CA ASN A 209 12.74 -0.12 11.08
C ASN A 209 12.15 -0.42 12.48
N ILE A 210 11.36 -1.48 12.55
CA ILE A 210 10.77 -1.96 13.79
C ILE A 210 11.82 -2.78 14.55
N THR A 211 11.88 -2.57 15.87
CA THR A 211 12.70 -3.34 16.81
C THR A 211 11.80 -4.08 17.79
N ALA A 212 12.22 -5.28 18.17
CA ALA A 212 11.57 -6.08 19.19
C ALA A 212 12.61 -6.45 20.26
N GLU A 213 12.24 -6.34 21.53
CA GLU A 213 13.08 -6.66 22.69
C GLU A 213 12.25 -7.48 23.68
N LEU A 214 12.79 -8.61 24.16
CA LEU A 214 12.18 -9.42 25.21
C LEU A 214 12.76 -8.98 26.56
N LYS A 215 11.89 -8.71 27.54
CA LYS A 215 12.22 -8.36 28.92
C LYS A 215 11.70 -9.39 29.90
#